data_AF-A0A6H1ZJC8-F1
#
_entry.id   AF-A0A6H1ZJC8-F1
#
_cell.length_a   1.000
_cell.length_b   1.000
_cell.length_c   1.000
_cell.angle_alpha   90.00
_cell.angle_beta   90.00
_cell.angle_gamma   90.00
#
_symmetry.space_group_name_H-M   'P 1'
#
loop_
_entity.id
_entity.type
_entity.pdbx_description
1 polymer ?
#
loop_
_entity_poly.entity_id
_entity_poly.type
_entity_poly.pdbx_seq_one_letter_code
_entity_poly.pdbx_strand_id
1 'polypeptide(L)' 'MLLKLLIDDRHTDIDVLDREPIKTRAFGAWAMISPKVTPTGQRQLTALLADDLRSMLRYRDTMLDLCADQMSGVSTPR' A
#
# COMPACT_ATOMS: atom_id res chain seq x y z
N MET A 1 -3.64 -6.24 16.59
CA MET A 1 -3.08 -5.11 15.82
C MET A 1 -4.17 -4.36 15.07
N LEU A 2 -4.94 -5.01 14.18
CA LEU A 2 -6.04 -4.37 13.44
C LEU A 2 -7.03 -3.61 14.33
N LEU A 3 -7.47 -4.19 15.46
CA LEU A 3 -8.39 -3.51 16.38
C LEU A 3 -7.86 -2.17 16.91
N LYS A 4 -6.55 -2.03 17.11
CA LYS A 4 -5.94 -0.76 17.56
C LYS A 4 -6.01 0.30 16.46
N LEU A 5 -5.96 -0.10 15.20
CA LEU A 5 -6.16 0.78 14.05
C LEU A 5 -7.64 1.11 13.83
N LEU A 6 -8.60 0.44 14.45
CA LEU A 6 -10.02 0.81 14.28
C LEU A 6 -10.47 1.88 15.28
N ILE A 7 -9.69 2.13 16.33
CA ILE A 7 -10.02 3.05 17.43
C ILE A 7 -9.11 4.27 17.50
N ASP A 8 -8.11 4.34 16.63
CA ASP A 8 -7.18 5.47 16.54
C ASP A 8 -7.86 6.65 15.82
N ASP A 9 -7.71 7.84 16.37
CA ASP A 9 -8.45 9.06 15.99
C ASP A 9 -7.85 9.77 14.77
N ARG A 10 -6.67 9.34 14.31
CA ARG A 10 -5.98 9.94 13.16
C ARG A 10 -6.58 9.55 11.81
N HIS A 11 -7.53 8.62 11.79
CA HIS A 11 -8.19 8.14 10.59
C HIS A 11 -9.67 7.84 10.87
N THR A 12 -10.50 7.98 9.84
CA THR A 12 -11.92 7.66 9.87
C THR A 12 -12.26 6.73 8.69
N ASP A 13 -13.47 6.15 8.71
CA ASP A 13 -14.06 5.46 7.56
C ASP A 13 -13.20 4.30 7.00
N ILE A 14 -12.59 3.52 7.91
CA ILE A 14 -11.80 2.36 7.54
C ILE A 14 -12.71 1.25 7.01
N ASP A 15 -12.48 0.86 5.75
CA ASP A 15 -13.04 -0.35 5.15
C ASP A 15 -11.95 -1.42 4.97
N VAL A 16 -12.28 -2.67 5.31
CA VAL A 16 -11.38 -3.81 5.09
C VAL A 16 -11.63 -4.31 3.67
N LEU A 17 -10.66 -4.09 2.78
CA LEU A 17 -10.79 -4.49 1.38
C LEU A 17 -10.81 -6.01 1.18
N ASP A 18 -9.99 -6.75 1.94
CA ASP A 18 -9.90 -8.22 1.87
C ASP A 18 -9.23 -8.82 3.11
N ARG A 19 -9.46 -10.11 3.35
CA ARG A 19 -8.80 -10.90 4.38
C ARG A 19 -8.72 -12.37 3.97
N GLU A 20 -7.61 -12.74 3.35
CA GLU A 20 -7.33 -14.11 2.94
C GLU A 20 -6.01 -14.65 3.54
N PRO A 21 -5.86 -15.99 3.66
CA PRO A 21 -4.58 -16.60 3.97
C PRO A 21 -3.54 -16.29 2.90
N ILE A 22 -2.37 -15.79 3.30
CA ILE A 22 -1.26 -15.53 2.36
C ILE A 22 -0.45 -16.81 2.09
N LYS A 23 -0.07 -17.02 0.83
CA LYS A 23 0.85 -18.11 0.43
C LYS A 23 2.31 -17.71 0.54
N THR A 24 2.61 -16.44 0.25
CA THR A 24 3.96 -15.87 0.29
C THR A 24 3.93 -14.44 0.86
N ARG A 25 5.04 -13.98 1.41
CA ARG A 25 5.17 -12.62 1.94
C ARG A 25 5.61 -11.67 0.83
N ALA A 26 4.68 -10.90 0.28
CA ALA A 26 5.00 -9.84 -0.69
C ALA A 26 5.91 -8.75 -0.10
N PHE A 27 5.77 -8.47 1.20
CA PHE A 27 6.52 -7.43 1.91
C PHE A 27 7.47 -7.99 2.99
N GLY A 28 8.03 -9.19 2.77
CA GLY A 28 8.75 -9.94 3.82
C GLY A 28 10.01 -9.27 4.39
N ALA A 29 10.59 -8.30 3.67
CA ALA A 29 11.81 -7.59 4.08
C ALA A 29 11.52 -6.35 4.96
N TRP A 30 10.26 -5.94 5.12
CA TRP A 30 9.90 -4.71 5.82
C TRP A 30 9.06 -4.99 7.06
N ALA A 31 9.43 -4.38 8.19
CA ALA A 31 8.57 -4.37 9.38
C ALA A 31 7.32 -3.49 9.16
N MET A 32 7.49 -2.36 8.48
CA MET A 32 6.42 -1.47 8.01
C MET A 32 6.97 -0.66 6.84
N ILE A 33 6.24 -0.62 5.72
CA ILE A 33 6.59 0.19 4.56
C ILE A 33 5.59 1.34 4.43
N SER A 34 6.08 2.55 4.17
CA SER A 34 5.27 3.76 4.02
C SER A 34 5.81 4.55 2.83
N PRO A 35 5.50 4.14 1.59
CA PRO A 35 5.95 4.87 0.43
C PRO A 35 5.24 6.22 0.36
N LYS A 36 5.99 7.28 0.04
CA LYS A 36 5.40 8.56 -0.38
C LYS A 36 4.55 8.37 -1.63
N VAL A 37 3.28 8.77 -1.57
CA VAL A 37 2.41 8.72 -2.75
C VAL A 37 2.82 9.84 -3.71
N THR A 38 3.34 9.45 -4.87
CA THR A 38 3.65 10.40 -5.96
C THR A 38 2.35 10.81 -6.67
N PRO A 39 2.32 11.92 -7.43
CA PRO A 39 1.13 12.28 -8.21
C PRO A 39 0.70 11.18 -9.19
N THR A 40 1.65 10.42 -9.74
CA THR A 40 1.36 9.25 -10.58
C THR A 40 0.74 8.11 -9.76
N GLY A 41 1.32 7.80 -8.60
CA GLY A 41 0.77 6.83 -7.66
C GLY A 41 -0.64 7.15 -7.20
N GLN A 42 -0.90 8.43 -6.91
CA GLN A 42 -2.23 8.88 -6.51
C GLN A 42 -3.26 8.59 -7.61
N ARG A 43 -2.95 8.87 -8.88
CA ARG A 43 -3.87 8.59 -10.00
C ARG A 43 -4.14 7.09 -10.14
N GLN A 44 -3.12 6.25 -10.00
CA GLN A 44 -3.28 4.80 -10.06
C GLN A 44 -4.15 4.28 -8.91
N LEU A 45 -3.90 4.73 -7.68
CA LEU A 45 -4.71 4.36 -6.51
C LEU A 45 -6.16 4.85 -6.63
N THR A 46 -6.38 6.09 -7.07
CA THR A 46 -7.73 6.62 -7.31
C THR A 46 -8.48 5.81 -8.37
N ALA A 47 -7.80 5.40 -9.45
CA ALA A 47 -8.42 4.55 -10.46
C ALA A 47 -8.82 3.18 -9.90
N LEU A 48 -7.98 2.56 -9.05
CA LEU A 48 -8.31 1.30 -8.39
C LEU A 48 -9.48 1.42 -7.41
N LEU A 49 -9.65 2.58 -6.77
CA LEU A 49 -10.79 2.85 -5.89
C LEU A 49 -12.08 3.09 -6.68
N ALA A 50 -12.00 3.77 -7.83
CA ALA A 50 -13.17 4.15 -8.63
C ALA A 50 -13.80 2.99 -9.39
N ASP A 51 -13.03 1.96 -9.75
CA ASP A 51 -13.49 0.87 -10.62
C ASP A 51 -14.26 -0.23 -9.87
N ASP A 52 -14.49 -0.07 -8.54
CA ASP A 52 -14.95 -1.12 -7.59
C ASP A 52 -14.18 -2.46 -7.74
N LEU A 53 -13.02 -2.40 -8.37
CA LEU A 53 -12.09 -3.51 -8.51
C LEU A 53 -11.30 -3.59 -7.21
N ARG A 54 -11.95 -4.09 -6.14
CA ARG A 54 -11.34 -4.51 -4.86
C ARG A 54 -10.36 -5.68 -5.03
N SER A 55 -9.55 -5.68 -6.09
CA SER A 55 -8.52 -6.66 -6.33
C SER A 55 -7.28 -6.28 -5.53
N MET A 56 -7.09 -6.92 -4.38
CA MET A 56 -5.91 -6.75 -3.55
C MET A 56 -4.59 -6.99 -4.30
N LEU A 57 -4.59 -7.83 -5.33
CA LEU A 57 -3.42 -8.05 -6.16
C LEU A 57 -2.99 -6.77 -6.87
N ARG A 58 -3.93 -5.98 -7.40
CA ARG A 58 -3.62 -4.70 -8.06
C ARG A 58 -3.13 -3.64 -7.07
N TYR A 59 -3.72 -3.60 -5.86
CA TYR A 59 -3.23 -2.72 -4.78
C TYR A 59 -1.82 -3.10 -4.34
N ARG A 60 -1.54 -4.39 -4.17
CA ARG A 60 -0.21 -4.90 -3.84
C ARG A 60 0.82 -4.48 -4.90
N ASP A 61 0.53 -4.71 -6.16
CA ASP A 61 1.47 -4.44 -7.26
C ASP A 61 1.74 -2.93 -7.38
N THR A 62 0.70 -2.10 -7.31
CA THR A 62 0.84 -0.63 -7.28
C THR A 62 1.69 -0.16 -6.08
N MET A 63 1.51 -0.76 -4.90
CA MET A 63 2.32 -0.41 -3.73
C MET A 63 3.78 -0.84 -3.90
N LEU A 64 4.05 -1.99 -4.52
CA LEU A 64 5.42 -2.43 -4.82
C LEU A 64 6.10 -1.48 -5.81
N ASP A 65 5.39 -1.02 -6.83
CA ASP A 65 5.89 -0.04 -7.81
C ASP A 65 6.25 1.28 -7.12
N LEU A 66 5.39 1.79 -6.24
CA LEU A 66 5.67 3.02 -5.47
C LEU A 66 6.91 2.90 -4.59
N CYS A 67 7.18 1.70 -4.07
CA CYS A 67 8.37 1.43 -3.28
C CYS A 67 9.61 1.34 -4.18
N ALA A 68 9.50 0.71 -5.35
CA ALA A 68 10.59 0.61 -6.32
C ALA A 68 10.99 1.98 -6.89
N ASP A 69 10.02 2.86 -7.18
CA ASP A 69 10.26 4.24 -7.61
C ASP A 69 11.06 5.04 -6.58
N GLN A 70 10.84 4.78 -5.29
CA GLN A 70 11.58 5.45 -4.22
C GLN A 70 12.98 4.89 -4.01
N MET A 71 13.14 3.58 -4.16
CA MET A 71 14.44 2.94 -4.08
C MET A 71 15.35 3.33 -5.26
N SER A 72 14.77 3.55 -6.45
CA SER A 72 15.50 4.04 -7.63
C SER A 72 15.84 5.55 -7.55
N GLY A 73 15.05 6.33 -6.82
CA GLY A 73 15.34 7.74 -6.51
C GLY A 73 16.39 7.96 -5.40
N VAL A 74 16.70 6.94 -4.60
CA VAL A 74 17.80 6.98 -3.62
C VAL A 74 19.11 6.67 -4.35
N SER A 75 19.71 7.69 -4.95
CA SER A 75 21.15 7.68 -5.20
C SER A 75 21.87 7.50 -3.86
N THR A 76 22.66 6.44 -3.79
CA THR A 76 23.56 6.06 -2.71
C THR A 76 24.28 7.28 -2.11
N PRO A 77 24.10 7.63 -0.82
CA PRO A 77 25.11 8.45 -0.15
C PRO A 77 26.31 7.54 0.15
N ARG A 78 27.48 7.98 -0.33
CA ARG A 78 28.80 7.39 -0.05
C ARG A 78 29.13 7.39 1.44
#